data_AF-A0A4Y2SWB9-F1
#
_entry.id   AF-A0A4Y2SWB9-F1
#
_cell.length_a   1.000
_cell.length_b   1.000
_cell.length_c   1.000
_cell.angle_alpha   90.00
_cell.angle_beta   90.00
_cell.angle_gamma   90.00
#
_symmetry.space_group_name_H-M   'P 1'
#
loop_
_entity.id
_entity.type
_entity.pdbx_description
1 polymer ?
#
loop_
_entity_poly.entity_id
_entity_poly.type
_entity_poly.pdbx_seq_one_letter_code
_entity_poly.pdbx_strand_id
1 'polypeptide(L)'
;MNPEGLGIHYLPHRAAFKDNSTSKVRPVFAGSAKTRNSVSINECIEEGPNLIEMIPAILNRFRWGKIGVISDIKQAFLQIALNESDRDVLWFIRGRTEIPKYCRL
;
A
#
# COMPACT_ATOMS: atom_id res chain seq x y z
N MET A 1 14.63 17.55 -16.14
CA MET A 1 14.54 16.25 -16.86
C MET A 1 15.59 15.33 -16.27
N ASN A 2 15.18 14.21 -15.68
CA ASN A 2 16.06 13.23 -15.05
C ASN A 2 16.63 12.28 -16.15
N PRO A 3 17.95 12.07 -16.26
CA PRO A 3 18.55 11.28 -17.34
C PRO A 3 18.29 9.77 -17.29
N GLU A 4 17.73 9.24 -16.18
CA GLU A 4 17.59 7.79 -15.96
C GLU A 4 16.24 7.21 -16.39
N GLY A 5 15.34 8.00 -16.98
CA GLY A 5 14.08 7.46 -17.54
C GLY A 5 13.10 6.88 -16.52
N LEU A 6 13.38 6.93 -15.20
CA LEU A 6 12.38 6.68 -14.17
C LEU A 6 11.45 7.89 -14.11
N GLY A 7 10.54 7.94 -15.09
CA GLY A 7 9.51 8.94 -15.18
C GLY A 7 8.64 8.93 -13.93
N ILE A 8 8.13 10.10 -13.59
CA ILE A 8 7.10 10.26 -12.56
C ILE A 8 5.98 9.24 -12.83
N HIS A 9 5.76 8.32 -11.90
CA HIS A 9 4.74 7.29 -12.02
C HIS A 9 3.48 7.71 -11.25
N TYR A 10 2.38 7.89 -11.97
CA TYR A 10 1.10 8.24 -11.36
C TYR A 10 0.27 6.98 -11.11
N LEU A 11 -0.05 6.71 -9.85
CA LEU A 11 -0.97 5.67 -9.45
C LEU A 11 -2.41 6.07 -9.77
N PRO A 12 -3.11 5.34 -10.67
CA PRO A 12 -4.53 5.52 -10.84
C PRO A 12 -5.23 5.18 -9.53
N HIS A 13 -6.24 5.96 -9.17
CA HIS A 13 -7.02 5.70 -7.97
C HIS A 13 -8.51 5.87 -8.23
N ARG A 14 -9.32 5.16 -7.45
CA ARG A 14 -10.78 5.26 -7.47
C ARG A 14 -11.35 5.28 -6.07
N ALA A 15 -12.56 5.82 -5.94
CA ALA A 15 -13.32 5.75 -4.70
C ALA A 15 -13.90 4.33 -4.53
N ALA A 16 -13.63 3.70 -3.40
CA ALA A 16 -14.29 2.47 -2.99
C ALA A 16 -15.38 2.79 -1.96
N PHE A 17 -16.59 2.37 -2.30
CA PHE A 17 -17.78 2.48 -1.46
C PHE A 17 -18.07 1.11 -0.85
N LYS A 18 -18.61 1.11 0.38
CA LYS A 18 -19.15 -0.09 1.01
C LYS A 18 -20.65 0.10 1.09
N ASP A 19 -21.41 -0.77 0.44
CA ASP A 19 -22.86 -0.65 0.37
C ASP A 19 -23.48 -0.64 1.77
N ASN A 20 -24.50 0.21 1.96
CA ASN A 20 -25.25 0.39 3.21
C ASN A 20 -24.38 0.69 4.44
N SER A 21 -23.22 1.33 4.26
CA SER A 21 -22.31 1.70 5.34
C SER A 21 -22.19 3.21 5.50
N THR A 22 -22.20 3.69 6.75
CA THR A 22 -21.81 5.07 7.11
C THR A 22 -20.30 5.30 7.09
N SER A 23 -19.51 4.29 6.73
CA SER A 23 -18.05 4.38 6.72
C SER A 23 -17.55 5.35 5.65
N LYS A 24 -16.46 6.06 5.97
CA LYS A 24 -15.83 7.01 5.07
C LYS A 24 -15.40 6.31 3.76
N VAL A 25 -15.61 7.00 2.64
CA VAL A 25 -15.11 6.59 1.32
C VAL A 25 -13.60 6.40 1.37
N ARG A 26 -13.11 5.28 0.84
CA ARG A 26 -11.68 4.95 0.83
C ARG A 26 -11.10 5.10 -0.58
N PRO A 27 -9.98 5.81 -0.75
CA PRO A 27 -9.26 5.76 -2.02
C PRO A 27 -8.62 4.37 -2.18
N VAL A 28 -8.71 3.80 -3.37
CA VAL A 28 -8.03 2.57 -3.76
C VAL A 28 -7.10 2.88 -4.90
N PHE A 29 -5.82 2.58 -4.72
CA PHE A 29 -4.75 2.79 -5.71
C PHE A 29 -4.50 1.50 -6.48
N ALA A 30 -4.38 1.60 -7.80
CA ALA A 30 -4.17 0.47 -8.69
C ALA A 30 -2.66 0.18 -8.89
N GLY A 31 -2.07 -0.62 -8.00
CA GLY A 31 -0.65 -0.99 -8.06
C GLY A 31 -0.25 -1.89 -9.24
N SER A 32 -1.23 -2.56 -9.87
CA SER A 32 -1.03 -3.37 -11.07
C SER A 32 -1.25 -2.61 -12.38
N ALA A 33 -1.57 -1.31 -12.31
CA ALA A 33 -1.79 -0.51 -13.51
C ALA A 33 -0.50 -0.38 -14.32
N LYS A 34 -0.63 -0.51 -15.65
CA LYS A 34 0.47 -0.37 -16.61
C LYS A 34 0.04 0.56 -17.74
N THR A 35 0.94 1.44 -18.14
CA THR A 35 0.88 2.14 -19.44
C THR A 35 1.67 1.36 -20.49
N ARG A 36 1.47 1.70 -21.78
CA ARG A 36 2.15 1.04 -22.90
C ARG A 36 3.67 1.09 -22.70
N ASN A 37 4.33 -0.07 -22.73
CA ASN A 37 5.76 -0.25 -22.53
C ASN A 37 6.28 0.17 -21.13
N SER A 38 5.45 0.04 -20.08
CA SER A 38 5.86 0.27 -18.69
C SER A 38 5.70 -0.99 -17.83
N VAL A 39 6.39 -1.00 -16.68
CA VAL A 39 6.22 -1.98 -15.60
C VAL A 39 5.29 -1.42 -14.53
N SER A 40 4.51 -2.28 -13.89
CA SER A 40 3.66 -1.88 -12.76
C SER A 40 4.49 -1.77 -11.47
N ILE A 41 3.99 -1.02 -10.48
CA ILE A 41 4.71 -0.91 -9.20
C ILE A 41 4.80 -2.27 -8.49
N ASN A 42 3.79 -3.13 -8.62
CA ASN A 42 3.84 -4.48 -8.05
C ASN A 42 4.96 -5.34 -8.67
N GLU A 43 5.40 -5.06 -9.89
CA GLU A 43 6.53 -5.75 -10.53
C GLU A 43 7.89 -5.14 -10.18
N CYS A 44 7.90 -3.93 -9.62
CA CYS A 44 9.12 -3.23 -9.20
C CYS A 44 9.45 -3.46 -7.73
N ILE A 45 8.50 -4.00 -6.94
CA ILE A 45 8.68 -4.28 -5.53
C ILE A 45 9.25 -5.68 -5.36
N GLU A 46 10.29 -5.80 -4.54
CA GLU A 46 10.82 -7.10 -4.12
C GLU A 46 9.80 -7.79 -3.18
N GLU A 47 9.41 -9.02 -3.54
CA GLU A 47 8.59 -9.86 -2.68
C GLU A 47 9.42 -10.28 -1.45
N GLY A 48 9.22 -9.58 -0.34
CA GLY A 48 9.80 -9.97 0.95
C GLY A 48 9.38 -11.38 1.39
N PRO A 49 9.94 -11.90 2.49
CA PRO A 49 9.65 -13.25 2.94
C PRO A 49 8.16 -13.48 3.22
N ASN A 50 7.64 -14.64 2.82
CA ASN A 50 6.25 -15.02 3.07
C ASN A 50 6.03 -15.40 4.55
N LEU A 51 5.55 -14.46 5.35
CA LEU A 51 5.30 -14.66 6.78
C LEU A 51 3.98 -15.41 7.07
N ILE A 52 3.13 -15.67 6.07
CA ILE A 52 1.85 -16.38 6.26
C ILE A 52 2.10 -17.81 6.76
N GLU A 53 3.17 -18.45 6.29
CA GLU A 53 3.55 -19.80 6.69
C GLU A 53 3.91 -19.91 8.18
N MET A 54 4.25 -18.80 8.83
CA MET A 54 4.53 -18.77 10.27
C MET A 54 3.27 -18.70 11.13
N ILE A 55 2.12 -18.33 10.56
CA ILE A 55 0.86 -18.13 11.30
C ILE A 55 0.46 -19.37 12.11
N PRO A 56 0.46 -20.61 11.57
CA PRO A 56 0.10 -21.80 12.34
C PRO A 56 0.98 -22.01 13.58
N ALA A 57 2.28 -21.79 13.46
CA ALA A 57 3.22 -21.92 14.57
C ALA A 57 2.98 -20.84 15.64
N ILE A 58 2.69 -19.60 15.23
CA ILE A 58 2.36 -18.50 16.14
C ILE A 58 1.06 -18.80 16.89
N LEU A 59 0.01 -19.26 16.19
CA LEU A 59 -1.26 -19.63 16.80
C LEU A 59 -1.11 -20.81 17.77
N ASN A 60 -0.29 -21.81 17.44
CA ASN A 60 -0.03 -22.94 18.34
C ASN A 60 0.66 -22.48 19.64
N ARG A 61 1.66 -21.59 19.54
CA ARG A 61 2.31 -20.99 20.72
C ARG A 61 1.34 -20.14 21.54
N PHE A 62 0.50 -19.35 20.88
CA PHE A 62 -0.52 -18.52 21.54
C PHE A 62 -1.49 -19.36 22.39
N ARG A 63 -1.83 -20.57 21.95
CA ARG A 63 -2.72 -21.50 22.67
C ARG A 63 -2.09 -22.19 23.88
N TRP A 64 -0.76 -22.15 24.05
CA TRP A 64 -0.09 -22.81 25.17
C TRP A 64 -0.37 -22.10 26.51
N GLY A 65 -0.49 -20.77 26.47
CA GLY A 65 -0.74 -19.96 27.67
C GLY A 65 -2.16 -20.09 28.20
N LYS A 66 -2.33 -19.95 29.52
CA LYS A 66 -3.67 -19.89 30.16
C LYS A 66 -4.44 -18.60 29.82
N ILE A 67 -3.72 -17.54 29.44
CA ILE A 67 -4.27 -16.21 29.15
C ILE A 67 -3.65 -15.74 27.83
N GLY A 68 -4.49 -15.28 26.90
CA GLY A 68 -4.07 -14.70 25.63
C GLY A 68 -4.52 -13.25 25.51
N VAL A 69 -3.65 -12.39 24.98
CA VAL A 69 -3.95 -10.98 24.70
C VAL A 69 -3.87 -10.74 23.20
N ILE A 70 -4.87 -10.06 22.65
CA ILE A 70 -4.95 -9.69 21.25
C ILE A 70 -5.17 -8.19 21.12
N SER A 71 -4.61 -7.59 20.07
CA SER A 71 -4.84 -6.18 19.73
C SER A 71 -4.64 -6.00 18.23
N ASP A 72 -5.29 -4.97 17.68
CA ASP A 72 -5.15 -4.55 16.28
C ASP A 72 -4.36 -3.24 16.21
N ILE A 73 -3.41 -3.17 15.28
CA ILE A 73 -2.67 -1.94 15.02
C ILE A 73 -3.44 -1.14 13.99
N LYS A 74 -4.16 -0.13 14.46
CA LYS A 74 -4.93 0.77 13.61
C LYS A 74 -4.03 1.41 12.56
N GLN A 75 -4.34 1.15 11.28
CA GLN A 75 -3.65 1.71 10.12
C GLN A 75 -2.14 1.44 10.13
N ALA A 76 -1.74 0.20 10.43
CA ALA A 76 -0.34 -0.21 10.60
C ALA A 76 0.60 0.28 9.48
N PHE A 77 0.22 0.13 8.21
CA PHE A 77 1.06 0.54 7.09
C PHE A 77 1.33 2.06 7.07
N LEU A 78 0.37 2.90 7.47
CA LEU A 78 0.53 4.36 7.51
C LEU A 78 1.51 4.82 8.60
N GLN A 79 1.86 3.94 9.54
CA GLN A 79 2.86 4.21 10.57
C GLN A 79 4.30 3.98 10.08
N ILE A 80 4.48 3.36 8.91
CA ILE A 80 5.79 3.10 8.31
C ILE A 80 6.13 4.27 7.37
N ALA A 81 7.29 4.89 7.58
CA ALA A 81 7.78 5.94 6.70
C ALA A 81 8.44 5.34 5.45
N LEU A 82 8.13 5.92 4.30
CA LEU A 82 8.81 5.60 3.05
C LEU A 82 10.09 6.41 2.91
N ASN A 83 11.12 5.77 2.35
CA ASN A 83 12.34 6.43 1.92
C ASN A 83 11.97 7.55 0.94
N GLU A 84 12.68 8.68 1.03
CA GLU A 84 12.42 9.86 0.21
C GLU A 84 12.62 9.57 -1.28
N SER A 85 13.58 8.71 -1.62
CA SER A 85 13.84 8.26 -2.99
C SER A 85 12.67 7.53 -3.64
N ASP A 86 11.81 6.89 -2.83
CA ASP A 86 10.79 5.97 -3.31
C ASP A 86 9.39 6.59 -3.31
N ARG A 87 9.27 7.87 -2.91
CA ARG A 87 7.95 8.54 -2.83
C ARG A 87 7.38 8.84 -4.22
N ASP A 88 8.25 9.07 -5.19
CA ASP A 88 7.88 9.53 -6.54
C ASP A 88 7.14 8.47 -7.35
N VAL A 89 7.35 7.19 -7.04
CA VAL A 89 6.63 6.08 -7.69
C VAL A 89 5.20 5.88 -7.15
N LEU A 90 4.88 6.53 -6.03
CA LEU A 90 3.56 6.48 -5.38
C LEU A 90 2.75 7.75 -5.60
N TRP A 91 3.13 8.62 -6.54
CA TRP A 91 2.41 9.86 -6.78
C TRP A 91 1.01 9.62 -7.35
N PHE A 92 0.07 10.49 -6.99
CA PHE A 92 -1.28 10.55 -7.52
C PHE A 92 -1.76 12.00 -7.53
N ILE A 93 -2.73 12.27 -8.40
CA ILE A 93 -3.34 13.60 -8.53
C ILE A 93 -4.63 13.61 -7.71
N ARG A 94 -4.79 14.61 -6.84
CA ARG A 94 -6.01 14.77 -6.03
C ARG A 94 -6.82 15.97 -6.52
N GLY A 95 -7.99 15.74 -7.10
CA GLY A 95 -8.89 16.80 -7.57
C GLY A 95 -8.40 17.48 -8.86
N ARG A 96 -8.77 18.75 -9.08
CA ARG A 96 -8.35 19.55 -10.26
C ARG A 96 -6.99 20.24 -10.08
N THR A 97 -6.37 20.14 -8.91
CA THR A 97 -5.06 20.75 -8.68
C THR A 97 -3.99 19.87 -9.30
N GLU A 98 -3.12 20.45 -10.12
CA GLU A 98 -1.97 19.76 -10.74
C GLU A 98 -0.81 19.49 -9.77
N ILE A 99 -1.06 19.60 -8.46
CA ILE A 99 -0.04 19.33 -7.43
C ILE A 99 -0.06 17.83 -7.11
N PRO A 100 1.01 17.08 -7.45
CA PRO A 100 1.11 15.66 -7.12
C PRO A 100 1.20 15.46 -5.60
N LYS A 101 0.56 14.40 -5.11
CA LYS A 101 0.70 13.90 -3.74
C LYS A 101 1.18 12.47 -3.81
N TYR A 102 2.00 12.01 -2.87
CA TYR A 102 2.31 10.59 -2.77
C TYR A 102 1.28 9.87 -1.88
N CYS A 103 0.94 8.64 -2.25
CA CYS A 103 0.18 7.74 -1.41
C CYS A 103 1.06 7.27 -0.25
N ARG A 104 0.50 7.22 0.96
CA ARG A 104 1.05 6.38 2.04
C ARG A 104 0.28 5.07 2.03
N LEU A 105 1.02 3.97 2.02
CA LEU A 105 0.48 2.62 2.09
C LEU A 105 -0.11 2.36 3.47
#